data_AF-A0A914L081-F1
#
_entry.id   AF-A0A914L081-F1
#
_cell.length_a   1.000
_cell.length_b   1.000
_cell.length_c   1.000
_cell.angle_alpha   90.00
_cell.angle_beta   90.00
_cell.angle_gamma   90.00
#
_symmetry.space_group_name_H-M   'P 1'
#
loop_
_entity.id
_entity.type
_entity.pdbx_description
1 polymer ?
#
loop_
_entity_poly.entity_id
_entity_poly.type
_entity_poly.pdbx_seq_one_letter_code
_entity_poly.pdbx_strand_id
1 'polypeptide(L)'
;MRENWADYFYKVPKSFHGTDNGALHGVFMEKFAAEQDRNKCQQLWEISKDYDDLWRFEVCTRYFMEKQMVNRTFDGGKVRLFPKAAGWGRDGTLTETKFSIKDFMFHGWKAS
;
A
#
# COMPACT_ATOMS: atom_id res chain seq x y z
N MET A 1 1.22 15.20 -10.40
CA MET A 1 1.55 14.00 -9.59
C MET A 1 1.13 14.12 -8.11
N ARG A 2 0.87 15.33 -7.59
CA ARG A 2 0.44 15.56 -6.20
C ARG A 2 -1.06 15.34 -5.93
N GLU A 3 -1.91 15.31 -6.94
CA GLU A 3 -3.36 15.56 -6.74
C GLU A 3 -4.23 14.31 -6.51
N ASN A 4 -3.73 13.08 -6.58
CA ASN A 4 -4.63 11.90 -6.63
C ASN A 4 -4.47 10.89 -5.48
N TRP A 5 -3.63 11.16 -4.47
CA TRP A 5 -3.38 10.20 -3.39
C TRP A 5 -4.33 10.40 -2.21
N ALA A 6 -4.49 11.65 -1.75
CA ALA A 6 -5.41 11.98 -0.66
C ALA A 6 -6.88 11.81 -1.08
N ASP A 7 -7.22 12.18 -2.31
CA ASP A 7 -8.58 12.07 -2.84
C ASP A 7 -9.06 10.62 -2.99
N TYR A 8 -8.14 9.64 -2.93
CA TYR A 8 -8.52 8.23 -2.90
C TYR A 8 -9.34 7.86 -1.67
N PHE A 9 -9.27 8.66 -0.61
CA PHE A 9 -10.16 8.56 0.54
C PHE A 9 -11.64 8.51 0.13
N TYR A 10 -12.04 9.24 -0.91
CA TYR A 10 -13.43 9.26 -1.39
C TYR A 10 -13.79 8.08 -2.30
N LYS A 11 -12.82 7.22 -2.65
CA LYS A 11 -12.98 6.07 -3.53
C LYS A 11 -12.89 4.73 -2.81
N VAL A 12 -12.52 4.70 -1.53
CA VAL A 12 -12.46 3.46 -0.76
C VAL A 12 -13.86 2.82 -0.67
N PRO A 13 -13.96 1.48 -0.59
CA PRO A 13 -15.26 0.83 -0.51
C PRO A 13 -15.93 1.11 0.85
N LYS A 14 -17.26 0.96 0.89
CA LYS A 14 -18.05 1.10 2.14
C LYS A 14 -17.83 -0.07 3.12
N SER A 15 -17.24 -1.16 2.65
CA SER A 15 -16.82 -2.33 3.42
C SER A 15 -15.60 -2.01 4.30
N PHE A 16 -15.09 -3.00 5.04
CA PHE A 16 -13.90 -2.81 5.86
C PHE A 16 -12.66 -2.55 4.98
N HIS A 17 -12.22 -1.29 4.89
CA HIS A 17 -11.23 -0.92 3.88
C HIS A 17 -9.80 -0.69 4.40
N GLY A 18 -9.56 -0.77 5.72
CA GLY A 18 -8.20 -0.63 6.28
C GLY A 18 -7.55 0.74 6.13
N THR A 19 -8.38 1.79 6.02
CA THR A 19 -7.96 3.20 5.89
C THR A 19 -6.88 3.42 4.82
N ASP A 20 -5.75 4.01 5.19
CA ASP A 20 -4.70 4.44 4.27
C ASP A 20 -3.95 3.26 3.65
N ASN A 21 -3.82 2.14 4.38
CA ASN A 21 -3.11 0.97 3.86
C ASN A 21 -3.87 0.36 2.67
N GLY A 22 -5.19 0.15 2.82
CA GLY A 22 -6.02 -0.32 1.72
C GLY A 22 -6.09 0.69 0.57
N ALA A 23 -6.27 1.98 0.88
CA ALA A 23 -6.30 3.05 -0.11
C ALA A 23 -5.01 3.09 -0.95
N LEU A 24 -3.84 2.95 -0.33
CA LEU A 24 -2.56 2.95 -1.04
C LEU A 24 -2.46 1.80 -2.05
N HIS A 25 -2.88 0.59 -1.66
CA HIS A 25 -2.93 -0.54 -2.58
C HIS A 25 -3.92 -0.30 -3.74
N GLY A 26 -5.09 0.30 -3.46
CA GLY A 26 -6.07 0.70 -4.48
C GLY A 26 -5.50 1.70 -5.49
N VAL A 27 -4.82 2.75 -5.03
CA VAL A 27 -4.15 3.75 -5.90
C VAL A 27 -3.14 3.07 -6.82
N PHE A 28 -2.34 2.15 -6.30
CA PHE A 28 -1.33 1.44 -7.09
C PHE A 28 -1.97 0.60 -8.19
N MET A 29 -3.04 -0.14 -7.86
CA MET A 29 -3.80 -0.91 -8.86
C MET A 29 -4.45 -0.01 -9.91
N GLU A 30 -5.05 1.13 -9.52
CA GLU A 30 -5.64 2.06 -10.48
C GLU A 30 -4.61 2.69 -11.44
N LYS A 31 -3.39 2.97 -10.94
CA LYS A 31 -2.36 3.64 -11.73
C LYS A 31 -1.57 2.70 -12.64
N PHE A 32 -1.30 1.49 -12.17
CA PHE A 32 -0.27 0.64 -12.77
C PHE A 32 -0.79 -0.69 -13.27
N ALA A 33 -1.97 -1.14 -12.80
CA ALA A 33 -2.53 -2.42 -13.21
C ALA A 33 -3.45 -2.34 -14.42
N ALA A 34 -3.42 -3.40 -15.22
CA ALA A 34 -4.45 -3.63 -16.22
C ALA A 34 -5.82 -3.72 -15.52
N GLU A 35 -6.85 -3.15 -16.15
CA GLU A 35 -8.21 -3.08 -15.60
C GLU A 35 -8.74 -4.44 -15.12
N GLN A 36 -8.49 -5.50 -15.90
CA GLN A 36 -8.88 -6.86 -15.56
C GLN A 36 -8.25 -7.37 -14.25
N ASP A 37 -7.02 -6.96 -13.95
CA ASP A 37 -6.30 -7.37 -12.74
C ASP A 37 -6.73 -6.52 -11.54
N ARG A 38 -6.94 -5.22 -11.75
CA ARG A 38 -7.55 -4.32 -10.77
C ARG A 38 -8.91 -4.84 -10.33
N ASN A 39 -9.79 -5.17 -11.27
CA ASN A 39 -11.16 -5.58 -10.97
C ASN A 39 -11.20 -6.88 -10.15
N LYS A 40 -10.28 -7.82 -10.37
CA LYS A 40 -10.16 -9.05 -9.55
C LYS A 40 -9.85 -8.74 -8.09
N CYS A 41 -8.90 -7.84 -7.82
CA CYS A 41 -8.56 -7.47 -6.45
C CYS A 41 -9.63 -6.58 -5.82
N GLN A 42 -10.22 -5.68 -6.60
CA GLN A 42 -11.29 -4.78 -6.14
C GLN A 42 -12.48 -5.55 -5.57
N GLN A 43 -12.88 -6.66 -6.21
CA GLN A 43 -13.96 -7.52 -5.72
C GLN A 43 -13.70 -8.06 -4.31
N LEU A 44 -12.44 -8.36 -3.96
CA LEU A 44 -12.08 -8.80 -2.62
C LEU A 44 -12.19 -7.67 -1.60
N TRP A 45 -11.84 -6.45 -2.01
CA TRP A 45 -11.91 -5.28 -1.15
C TRP A 45 -13.35 -4.81 -0.91
N GLU A 46 -14.22 -4.92 -1.90
CA GLU A 46 -15.63 -4.52 -1.79
C GLU A 46 -16.44 -5.38 -0.80
N ILE A 47 -15.99 -6.61 -0.54
CA ILE A 47 -16.69 -7.56 0.34
C ILE A 47 -16.00 -7.76 1.70
N SER A 48 -14.89 -7.05 1.95
CA SER A 48 -14.07 -7.25 3.15
C SER A 48 -14.80 -6.86 4.44
N LYS A 49 -14.62 -7.66 5.49
CA LYS A 49 -15.27 -7.45 6.79
C LYS A 49 -14.30 -7.15 7.91
N ASP A 50 -13.04 -7.54 7.73
CA ASP A 50 -12.01 -7.48 8.75
C ASP A 50 -10.61 -7.42 8.11
N TYR A 51 -9.59 -7.44 8.96
CA TYR A 51 -8.19 -7.42 8.54
C TYR A 51 -7.78 -8.67 7.76
N ASP A 52 -8.40 -9.83 7.97
CA ASP A 52 -8.07 -11.05 7.23
C ASP A 52 -8.55 -10.94 5.78
N ASP A 53 -9.75 -10.40 5.56
CA ASP A 53 -10.25 -10.09 4.23
C ASP A 53 -9.44 -8.99 3.54
N LEU A 54 -9.09 -7.92 4.28
CA LEU A 54 -8.23 -6.86 3.75
C LEU A 54 -6.88 -7.42 3.31
N TRP A 55 -6.29 -8.31 4.11
CA TRP A 55 -5.02 -8.94 3.78
C TRP A 55 -5.10 -9.75 2.47
N ARG A 56 -6.23 -10.38 2.17
CA ARG A 56 -6.45 -11.05 0.86
C ARG A 56 -6.43 -10.06 -0.30
N PHE A 57 -7.04 -8.88 -0.13
CA PHE A 57 -6.95 -7.79 -1.11
C PHE A 57 -5.49 -7.33 -1.27
N GLU A 58 -4.78 -7.06 -0.19
CA GLU A 58 -3.38 -6.62 -0.21
C GLU A 58 -2.47 -7.65 -0.91
N VAL A 59 -2.64 -8.94 -0.61
CA VAL A 59 -1.89 -10.02 -1.30
C VAL A 59 -2.22 -10.06 -2.80
N CYS A 60 -3.50 -9.91 -3.17
CA CYS A 60 -3.91 -9.84 -4.57
C CYS A 60 -3.21 -8.68 -5.31
N THR A 61 -3.24 -7.48 -4.73
CA THR A 61 -2.61 -6.31 -5.34
C THR A 61 -1.11 -6.51 -5.49
N ARG A 62 -0.41 -6.97 -4.45
CA ARG A 62 1.03 -7.27 -4.51
C ARG A 62 1.37 -8.26 -5.63
N TYR A 63 0.58 -9.33 -5.77
CA TYR A 63 0.78 -10.33 -6.81
C TYR A 63 0.75 -9.75 -8.22
N PHE A 64 -0.24 -8.89 -8.52
CA PHE A 64 -0.34 -8.29 -9.85
C PHE A 64 0.67 -7.16 -10.07
N MET A 65 0.96 -6.35 -9.04
CA MET A 65 2.00 -5.33 -9.11
C MET A 65 3.37 -5.97 -9.39
N GLU A 66 3.72 -7.07 -8.72
CA GLU A 66 4.98 -7.78 -8.97
C GLU A 66 5.09 -8.34 -10.40
N LYS A 67 3.97 -8.65 -11.06
CA LYS A 67 3.97 -9.09 -12.48
C LYS A 67 4.18 -7.96 -13.47
N GLN A 68 3.77 -6.75 -13.12
CA GLN A 68 3.74 -5.61 -14.04
C GLN A 68 4.97 -4.71 -13.91
N MET A 69 5.75 -4.86 -12.85
CA MET A 69 6.95 -4.05 -12.62
C MET A 69 8.04 -4.34 -13.67
N VAL A 70 8.68 -3.28 -14.17
CA VAL A 70 9.91 -3.37 -14.97
C VAL A 70 11.07 -2.95 -14.07
N ASN A 71 12.09 -3.82 -13.92
CA ASN A 71 13.23 -3.59 -13.02
C ASN A 71 12.83 -3.23 -11.56
N ARG A 72 11.72 -3.80 -11.06
CA ARG A 72 11.13 -3.53 -9.74
C ARG A 72 10.70 -2.08 -9.51
N THR A 73 10.41 -1.36 -10.59
CA THR A 73 9.97 0.03 -10.52
C THR A 73 8.75 0.31 -11.38
N PHE A 74 8.04 1.38 -11.02
CA PHE A 74 6.96 2.00 -11.77
C PHE A 74 7.24 3.50 -11.98
N ASP A 75 6.42 4.14 -12.81
CA ASP A 75 6.48 5.59 -13.08
C ASP A 75 7.91 6.08 -13.40
N GLY A 76 8.58 5.37 -14.31
CA GLY A 76 9.94 5.71 -14.74
C GLY A 76 10.99 5.68 -13.63
N GLY A 77 10.81 4.84 -12.60
CA GLY A 77 11.77 4.69 -11.50
C GLY A 77 11.40 5.43 -10.21
N LYS A 78 10.34 6.23 -10.20
CA LYS A 78 9.92 7.03 -9.03
C LYS A 78 9.30 6.19 -7.92
N VAL A 79 8.73 5.05 -8.27
CA VAL A 79 8.11 4.12 -7.34
C VAL A 79 8.85 2.79 -7.42
N ARG A 80 9.29 2.25 -6.28
CA ARG A 80 9.95 0.96 -6.18
C ARG A 80 9.20 0.05 -5.22
N LEU A 81 8.88 -1.15 -5.66
CA LEU A 81 8.33 -2.19 -4.80
C LEU A 81 9.47 -3.06 -4.28
N PHE A 82 9.63 -3.12 -2.96
CA PHE A 82 10.61 -4.01 -2.33
C PHE A 82 10.05 -5.42 -2.17
N PRO A 83 10.89 -6.46 -2.35
CA PRO A 83 10.54 -7.80 -1.95
C PRO A 83 10.09 -7.85 -0.49
N LYS A 84 9.23 -8.82 -0.15
CA LYS A 84 8.88 -9.07 1.24
C LYS A 84 10.15 -9.24 2.08
N ALA A 85 10.19 -8.61 3.25
CA ALA A 85 11.33 -8.60 4.17
C ALA A 85 12.62 -7.91 3.65
N ALA A 86 12.56 -7.13 2.57
CA ALA A 86 13.72 -6.38 2.04
C ALA A 86 13.64 -4.86 2.21
N GLY A 87 12.53 -4.33 2.74
CA GLY A 87 12.35 -2.90 3.03
C GLY A 87 11.56 -2.76 4.32
N TRP A 88 12.25 -2.45 5.41
CA TRP A 88 11.66 -2.31 6.74
C TRP A 88 11.62 -0.84 7.13
N GLY A 89 10.45 -0.37 7.55
CA GLY A 89 10.32 0.83 8.36
C GLY A 89 10.33 0.42 9.82
N ARG A 90 11.04 1.17 10.68
CA ARG A 90 11.01 0.92 12.12
C ARG A 90 9.79 1.60 12.72
N ASP A 91 9.01 0.85 13.49
CA ASP A 91 7.90 1.42 14.26
C ASP A 91 8.45 2.16 15.49
N GLY A 92 8.00 3.41 15.67
CA GLY A 92 8.42 4.25 16.79
C GLY A 92 8.06 3.65 18.14
N THR A 93 6.92 2.96 18.25
CA THR A 93 6.47 2.36 19.52
C THR A 93 7.47 1.35 20.09
N LEU A 94 8.20 0.63 19.24
CA LEU A 94 9.23 -0.34 19.64
C LEU A 94 10.48 0.31 20.25
N THR A 95 10.65 1.62 20.08
CA THR A 95 11.86 2.36 20.48
C THR A 95 11.54 3.62 21.27
N GLU A 96 10.38 3.68 21.93
CA GLU A 96 9.91 4.89 22.65
C GLU A 96 9.97 6.15 21.78
N THR A 97 9.70 6.00 20.49
CA THR A 97 9.69 7.09 19.52
C THR A 97 11.08 7.73 19.28
N LYS A 98 12.18 7.05 19.66
CA LYS A 98 13.56 7.50 19.41
C LYS A 98 13.95 7.31 17.94
N PHE A 99 14.28 8.41 17.27
CA PHE A 99 14.76 8.41 15.90
C PHE A 99 16.27 8.10 15.81
N SER A 100 16.70 7.44 14.73
CA SER A 100 18.11 7.21 14.40
C SER A 100 18.41 7.66 12.99
N ILE A 101 19.61 8.21 12.76
CA ILE A 101 20.10 8.52 11.40
C ILE A 101 20.21 7.28 10.49
N LYS A 102 20.14 6.08 11.05
CA LYS A 102 20.12 4.81 10.29
C LYS A 102 18.70 4.41 9.86
N ASP A 103 17.66 5.11 10.28
CA ASP A 103 16.31 4.82 9.83
C ASP A 103 16.12 5.23 8.39
N PHE A 104 15.85 4.24 7.54
CA PHE A 104 15.37 4.48 6.18
C PHE A 104 13.94 5.06 6.20
N MET A 105 13.08 4.54 7.08
CA MET A 105 11.71 5.02 7.29
C MET A 105 11.32 4.79 8.75
N PHE A 106 10.71 5.80 9.39
CA PHE A 106 10.30 5.76 10.79
C PHE A 106 8.78 5.93 10.88
N HIS A 107 8.08 4.84 11.19
CA HIS A 107 6.62 4.80 11.26
C HIS A 107 6.12 5.30 12.61
N GLY A 108 5.05 6.10 12.60
CA GLY A 108 4.39 6.52 13.83
C GLY A 108 5.19 7.50 14.68
N TRP A 109 6.05 8.34 14.09
CA TRP A 109 6.72 9.41 14.84
C TRP A 109 5.69 10.38 15.42
N LYS A 110 5.50 10.35 16.73
CA LYS A 110 4.69 11.34 17.44
C LYS A 110 5.62 12.19 18.29
N ALA A 111 5.64 13.50 18.07
CA ALA A 111 6.22 14.40 19.05
C ALA A 111 5.40 14.27 20.35
N SER A 112 6.05 13.84 21.42
CA SER A 112 5.51 13.86 22.78
C SER A 112 5.48 15.28 23.32
#